data_AF-A0A967SWU4-F1
#
_entry.id   AF-A0A967SWU4-F1
#
_cell.length_a   1.000
_cell.length_b   1.000
_cell.length_c   1.000
_cell.angle_alpha   90.00
_cell.angle_beta   90.00
_cell.angle_gamma   90.00
#
_symmetry.space_group_name_H-M   'P 1'
#
loop_
_entity.id
_entity.type
_entity.pdbx_description
1 polymer ?
#
loop_
_entity_poly.entity_id
_entity_poly.type
_entity_poly.pdbx_seq_one_letter_code
_entity_poly.pdbx_strand_id
1 'polypeptide(L)'
;MPNIHDLTFGIHVTSLKNWDEIDAWANERILSRVETTPEIKAKAEELTASYATAEEKMEALYYFIQTEFEYVQADLDRGGYTPHYASEIYENLYGDCKDQVTLFISLLKSAGIRAYPALINPYPYWTIDRKFPTPHFSHLIVYIPTDQKEYWLDTTSDVTPFPNLYYSNQGRWAFVIDGKGGKFHKTPLAKAEENLVISEINSLIEGTNYKNEMILKTRGYFNDTNKPLV
;
A
#
# COMPACT_ATOMS: atom_id res chain seq x y z
N MET A 1 -7.96 21.95 -9.79
CA MET A 1 -7.01 23.07 -9.69
C MET A 1 -5.68 22.57 -10.25
N PRO A 2 -4.94 23.33 -11.07
CA PRO A 2 -3.64 22.90 -11.60
C PRO A 2 -2.64 22.65 -10.46
N ASN A 3 -1.60 21.87 -10.70
CA ASN A 3 -0.53 21.67 -9.72
C ASN A 3 0.17 23.01 -9.45
N ILE A 4 0.40 23.35 -8.18
CA ILE A 4 1.06 24.62 -7.81
C ILE A 4 2.49 24.70 -8.40
N HIS A 5 3.16 23.57 -8.58
CA HIS A 5 4.46 23.51 -9.24
C HIS A 5 4.39 23.78 -10.76
N ASP A 6 3.21 23.65 -11.37
CA ASP A 6 2.99 24.07 -12.77
C ASP A 6 2.73 25.58 -12.88
N LEU A 7 2.37 26.23 -11.77
CA LEU A 7 1.94 27.63 -11.72
C LEU A 7 2.97 28.56 -11.07
N THR A 8 4.02 28.02 -10.47
CA THR A 8 5.04 28.75 -9.73
C THR A 8 6.42 28.47 -10.32
N PHE A 9 7.30 29.47 -10.27
CA PHE A 9 8.69 29.27 -10.67
C PHE A 9 9.43 28.43 -9.63
N GLY A 10 10.03 27.33 -10.07
CA GLY A 10 10.88 26.46 -9.26
C GLY A 10 12.22 26.21 -9.95
N ILE A 11 13.28 26.05 -9.15
CA ILE A 11 14.58 25.57 -9.63
C ILE A 11 14.77 24.16 -9.09
N HIS A 12 14.90 23.18 -9.98
CA HIS A 12 15.16 21.80 -9.64
C HIS A 12 16.60 21.47 -10.01
N VAL A 13 17.39 20.97 -9.06
CA VAL A 13 18.79 20.57 -9.27
C VAL A 13 18.99 19.14 -8.78
N THR A 14 19.62 18.30 -9.58
CA THR A 14 19.96 16.93 -9.23
C THR A 14 21.40 16.64 -9.65
N SER A 15 22.11 15.89 -8.81
CA SER A 15 23.44 15.35 -9.14
C SER A 15 23.37 13.90 -9.65
N LEU A 16 22.18 13.31 -9.68
CA LEU A 16 21.94 11.95 -10.14
C LEU A 16 21.89 11.91 -11.67
N LYS A 17 22.51 10.90 -12.29
CA LYS A 17 22.54 10.79 -13.75
C LYS A 17 21.28 10.16 -14.31
N ASN A 18 20.68 9.21 -13.59
CA ASN A 18 19.51 8.46 -14.01
C ASN A 18 18.77 7.84 -12.81
N TRP A 19 17.65 7.16 -13.10
CA TRP A 19 16.85 6.48 -12.09
C TRP A 19 17.49 5.18 -11.58
N ASP A 20 18.42 4.58 -12.32
CA ASP A 20 19.15 3.39 -11.86
C ASP A 20 19.96 3.70 -10.59
N GLU A 21 20.48 4.93 -10.44
CA GLU A 21 21.13 5.39 -9.21
C GLU A 21 20.14 5.47 -8.02
N ILE A 22 18.88 5.83 -8.28
CA ILE A 22 17.82 5.81 -7.26
C ILE A 22 17.46 4.37 -6.89
N ASP A 23 17.32 3.47 -7.86
CA ASP A 23 17.04 2.05 -7.59
C ASP A 23 18.18 1.41 -6.78
N ALA A 24 19.44 1.64 -7.15
CA ALA A 24 20.59 1.10 -6.42
C ALA A 24 20.63 1.61 -4.97
N TRP A 25 20.43 2.93 -4.78
CA TRP A 25 20.37 3.56 -3.46
C TRP A 25 19.21 3.04 -2.61
N ALA A 26 18.02 2.93 -3.21
CA ALA A 26 16.82 2.46 -2.52
C ALA A 26 16.92 0.96 -2.22
N ASN A 27 17.54 0.17 -3.09
CA ASN A 27 17.81 -1.24 -2.86
C ASN A 27 18.74 -1.44 -1.66
N GLU A 28 19.82 -0.65 -1.57
CA GLU A 28 20.74 -0.69 -0.42
C GLU A 28 20.07 -0.27 0.89
N ARG A 29 19.15 0.69 0.86
CA ARG A 29 18.51 1.21 2.07
C ARG A 29 17.24 0.47 2.50
N ILE A 30 16.39 0.10 1.56
CA ILE A 30 15.05 -0.44 1.78
C ILE A 30 15.05 -1.96 1.57
N LEU A 31 15.36 -2.44 0.37
CA LEU A 31 15.28 -3.88 0.06
C LEU A 31 16.24 -4.73 0.90
N SER A 32 17.41 -4.18 1.26
CA SER A 32 18.37 -4.84 2.16
C SER A 32 17.81 -5.15 3.56
N ARG A 33 16.71 -4.48 3.96
CA ARG A 33 16.05 -4.67 5.25
C ARG A 33 14.94 -5.73 5.23
N VAL A 34 14.59 -6.20 4.03
CA VAL A 34 13.61 -7.27 3.83
C VAL A 34 14.30 -8.62 4.02
N GLU A 35 14.19 -9.17 5.23
CA GLU A 35 14.71 -10.49 5.59
C GLU A 35 13.59 -11.46 6.00
N THR A 36 13.72 -12.74 5.65
CA THR A 36 12.76 -13.79 6.00
C THR A 36 13.33 -14.66 7.12
N THR A 37 13.16 -14.24 8.38
CA THR A 37 13.61 -15.02 9.54
C THR A 37 12.72 -16.25 9.76
N PRO A 38 13.14 -17.25 10.56
CA PRO A 38 12.30 -18.38 10.91
C PRO A 38 10.95 -17.98 11.52
N GLU A 39 10.91 -16.92 12.33
CA GLU A 39 9.71 -16.43 13.01
C GLU A 39 8.73 -15.79 12.03
N ILE A 40 9.22 -14.91 11.15
CA ILE A 40 8.41 -14.31 10.07
C ILE A 40 7.88 -15.40 9.14
N LYS A 41 8.72 -16.39 8.81
CA LYS A 41 8.31 -17.52 7.98
C LYS A 41 7.23 -18.35 8.65
N ALA A 42 7.39 -18.70 9.93
CA ALA A 42 6.39 -19.42 10.69
C ALA A 42 5.06 -18.66 10.75
N LYS A 43 5.10 -17.33 10.94
CA LYS A 43 3.89 -16.51 10.94
C LYS A 43 3.22 -16.45 9.57
N ALA A 44 3.99 -16.30 8.51
CA ALA A 44 3.45 -16.34 7.16
C ALA A 44 2.80 -17.70 6.85
N GLU A 45 3.43 -18.80 7.25
CA GLU A 45 2.87 -20.15 7.10
C GLU A 45 1.58 -20.32 7.93
N GLU A 46 1.55 -19.87 9.18
CA GLU A 46 0.36 -19.89 10.05
C GLU A 46 -0.82 -19.15 9.39
N LEU A 47 -0.59 -17.89 8.97
CA LEU A 47 -1.63 -17.04 8.38
C LEU A 47 -2.10 -17.54 7.01
N THR A 48 -1.29 -18.34 6.31
CA THR A 48 -1.58 -18.79 4.95
C THR A 48 -1.95 -20.27 4.83
N ALA A 49 -1.95 -21.02 5.93
CA ALA A 49 -2.11 -22.48 5.95
C ALA A 49 -3.42 -22.96 5.33
N SER A 50 -4.52 -22.22 5.51
CA SER A 50 -5.86 -22.59 5.01
C SER A 50 -6.15 -22.11 3.59
N TYR A 51 -5.25 -21.34 2.98
CA TYR A 51 -5.50 -20.66 1.70
C TYR A 51 -4.78 -21.33 0.55
N ALA A 52 -5.52 -21.58 -0.53
CA ALA A 52 -5.00 -22.28 -1.70
C ALA A 52 -4.39 -21.31 -2.72
N THR A 53 -4.97 -20.13 -2.86
CA THR A 53 -4.59 -19.16 -3.90
C THR A 53 -3.61 -18.11 -3.37
N ALA A 54 -2.81 -17.53 -4.27
CA ALA A 54 -1.94 -16.41 -3.92
C ALA A 54 -2.75 -15.19 -3.44
N GLU A 55 -3.93 -14.97 -4.00
CA GLU A 55 -4.82 -13.85 -3.63
C GLU A 55 -5.30 -13.94 -2.18
N GLU A 56 -5.84 -15.09 -1.78
CA GLU A 56 -6.28 -15.33 -0.40
C GLU A 56 -5.12 -15.18 0.60
N LYS A 57 -3.93 -15.64 0.22
CA LYS A 57 -2.72 -15.47 1.04
C LYS A 57 -2.31 -14.01 1.17
N MET A 58 -2.31 -13.26 0.07
CA MET A 58 -2.03 -11.82 0.09
C MET A 58 -3.02 -11.07 0.98
N GLU A 59 -4.31 -11.39 0.87
CA GLU A 59 -5.36 -10.79 1.68
C GLU A 59 -5.16 -11.05 3.18
N ALA A 60 -4.89 -12.30 3.56
CA ALA A 60 -4.66 -12.66 4.96
C ALA A 60 -3.44 -11.96 5.58
N LEU A 61 -2.34 -11.88 4.82
CA LEU A 61 -1.13 -11.19 5.25
C LEU A 61 -1.32 -9.67 5.32
N TYR A 62 -2.07 -9.10 4.37
CA TYR A 62 -2.39 -7.68 4.37
C TYR A 62 -3.27 -7.31 5.57
N TYR A 63 -4.26 -8.16 5.86
CA TYR A 63 -5.14 -8.00 7.02
C TYR A 63 -4.36 -8.07 8.34
N PHE A 64 -3.40 -9.00 8.48
CA PHE A 64 -2.52 -9.04 9.66
C PHE A 64 -1.77 -7.72 9.89
N ILE A 65 -1.26 -7.08 8.84
CA ILE A 65 -0.63 -5.76 8.98
C ILE A 65 -1.66 -4.70 9.43
N GLN A 66 -2.87 -4.71 8.86
CA GLN A 66 -3.91 -3.75 9.23
C GLN A 66 -4.39 -3.88 10.67
N THR A 67 -4.35 -5.08 11.26
CA THR A 67 -4.88 -5.33 12.61
C THR A 67 -3.83 -5.31 13.71
N GLU A 68 -2.62 -5.83 13.43
CA GLU A 68 -1.60 -6.02 14.47
C GLU A 68 -0.54 -4.92 14.48
N PHE A 69 -0.41 -4.14 13.41
CA PHE A 69 0.66 -3.14 13.29
C PHE A 69 0.20 -1.75 13.72
N GLU A 70 0.88 -1.16 14.70
CA GLU A 70 0.63 0.21 15.15
C GLU A 70 1.43 1.23 14.32
N TYR A 71 0.73 2.10 13.59
CA TYR A 71 1.39 3.15 12.82
C TYR A 71 1.90 4.26 13.75
N VAL A 72 3.21 4.46 13.77
CA VAL A 72 3.89 5.52 14.51
C VAL A 72 4.76 6.30 13.55
N GLN A 73 4.36 7.54 13.27
CA GLN A 73 5.15 8.43 12.41
C GLN A 73 6.49 8.76 13.07
N ALA A 74 7.56 8.16 12.55
CA ALA A 74 8.92 8.37 13.04
C ALA A 74 9.57 9.56 12.32
N ASP A 75 9.10 10.78 12.61
CA ASP A 75 9.77 12.01 12.15
C ASP A 75 11.02 12.37 13.01
N LEU A 76 11.18 11.73 14.16
CA LEU A 76 12.25 12.03 15.12
C LEU A 76 13.38 10.99 15.08
N ASP A 77 14.57 11.50 14.72
CA ASP A 77 15.91 10.92 14.90
C ASP A 77 16.40 9.74 14.03
N ARG A 78 15.59 9.14 13.13
CA ARG A 78 16.04 7.95 12.36
C ARG A 78 15.66 7.93 10.86
N GLY A 79 16.48 8.57 10.03
CA GLY A 79 16.97 7.95 8.79
C GLY A 79 16.22 8.15 7.45
N GLY A 80 15.14 8.94 7.40
CA GLY A 80 14.43 9.21 6.13
C GLY A 80 13.87 7.93 5.50
N TYR A 81 14.45 7.48 4.37
CA TYR A 81 13.98 6.32 3.60
C TYR A 81 14.39 4.94 4.12
N THR A 82 15.16 4.85 5.20
CA THR A 82 15.72 3.56 5.66
C THR A 82 14.80 2.95 6.73
N PRO A 83 14.13 1.82 6.48
CA PRO A 83 13.33 1.13 7.49
C PRO A 83 14.21 0.38 8.50
N HIS A 84 13.61 0.01 9.62
CA HIS A 84 14.17 -1.00 10.52
C HIS A 84 14.28 -2.36 9.79
N TYR A 85 15.02 -3.30 10.37
CA TYR A 85 15.06 -4.65 9.82
C TYR A 85 13.72 -5.36 10.02
N ALA A 86 13.32 -6.21 9.08
CA ALA A 86 12.03 -6.92 9.19
C ALA A 86 11.89 -7.72 10.49
N SER A 87 12.98 -8.27 11.05
CA SER A 87 12.97 -8.92 12.36
C SER A 87 12.59 -7.99 13.51
N GLU A 88 13.24 -6.82 13.61
CA GLU A 88 12.94 -5.80 14.62
C GLU A 88 11.50 -5.29 14.47
N ILE A 89 11.07 -5.07 13.23
CA ILE A 89 9.70 -4.64 12.94
C ILE A 89 8.69 -5.72 13.37
N TYR A 90 8.97 -7.00 13.10
CA TYR A 90 8.09 -8.11 13.47
C TYR A 90 8.03 -8.31 14.99
N GLU A 91 9.14 -8.14 15.70
CA GLU A 91 9.18 -8.26 17.16
C GLU A 91 8.36 -7.17 17.86
N ASN A 92 8.35 -5.96 17.28
CA ASN A 92 7.75 -4.78 17.90
C ASN A 92 6.36 -4.40 17.36
N LEU A 93 6.06 -4.73 16.11
CA LEU A 93 4.82 -4.43 15.40
C LEU A 93 4.40 -2.95 15.42
N TYR A 94 5.38 -2.04 15.35
CA TYR A 94 5.11 -0.62 15.15
C TYR A 94 6.15 0.03 14.22
N GLY A 95 5.81 1.19 13.67
CA GLY A 95 6.67 1.95 12.75
C GLY A 95 5.86 2.79 11.77
N ASP A 96 6.51 3.34 10.76
CA ASP A 96 5.84 4.12 9.72
C ASP A 96 5.71 3.34 8.40
N CYS A 97 5.40 4.04 7.29
CA CYS A 97 5.04 3.41 6.03
C CYS A 97 6.12 2.47 5.48
N LYS A 98 7.40 2.82 5.63
CA LYS A 98 8.52 2.00 5.14
C LYS A 98 8.71 0.75 5.99
N ASP A 99 8.42 0.81 7.29
CA ASP A 99 8.50 -0.35 8.19
C ASP A 99 7.38 -1.35 7.86
N GLN A 100 6.14 -0.86 7.69
CA GLN A 100 5.01 -1.71 7.29
C GLN A 100 5.26 -2.39 5.94
N VAL A 101 5.73 -1.65 4.93
CA VAL A 101 6.08 -2.21 3.62
C VAL A 101 7.17 -3.28 3.76
N THR A 102 8.19 -3.03 4.57
CA THR A 102 9.32 -3.96 4.78
C THR A 102 8.84 -5.27 5.39
N LEU A 103 8.05 -5.20 6.46
CA LEU A 103 7.47 -6.39 7.09
C LEU A 103 6.52 -7.13 6.14
N PHE A 104 5.64 -6.41 5.45
CA PHE A 104 4.67 -7.03 4.55
C PHE A 104 5.34 -7.75 3.38
N ILE A 105 6.36 -7.16 2.76
CA ILE A 105 7.14 -7.83 1.70
C ILE A 105 7.85 -9.06 2.27
N SER A 106 8.37 -9.02 3.50
CA SER A 106 8.98 -10.19 4.14
C SER A 106 7.99 -11.34 4.35
N LEU A 107 6.77 -11.04 4.81
CA LEU A 107 5.69 -12.01 4.96
C LEU A 107 5.28 -12.62 3.60
N LEU A 108 5.08 -11.76 2.58
CA LEU A 108 4.75 -12.21 1.22
C LEU A 108 5.84 -13.13 0.66
N LYS A 109 7.12 -12.74 0.79
CA LYS A 109 8.26 -13.53 0.34
C LYS A 109 8.33 -14.87 1.05
N SER A 110 8.04 -14.90 2.35
CA SER A 110 7.96 -16.14 3.14
C SER A 110 6.83 -17.06 2.69
N ALA A 111 5.73 -16.50 2.20
CA ALA A 111 4.62 -17.24 1.58
C ALA A 111 4.85 -17.58 0.08
N GLY A 112 6.05 -17.32 -0.45
CA GLY A 112 6.40 -17.60 -1.85
C GLY A 112 5.85 -16.58 -2.86
N ILE A 113 5.37 -15.43 -2.39
CA ILE A 113 4.81 -14.35 -3.21
C ILE A 113 5.87 -13.27 -3.40
N ARG A 114 6.19 -12.98 -4.67
CA ARG A 114 7.17 -11.97 -5.04
C ARG A 114 6.55 -10.58 -4.99
N ALA A 115 7.15 -9.68 -4.22
CA ALA A 115 6.70 -8.31 -4.05
C ALA A 115 7.89 -7.34 -4.00
N TYR A 116 7.63 -6.08 -4.31
CA TYR A 116 8.62 -5.02 -4.40
C TYR A 116 8.11 -3.73 -3.75
N PRO A 117 8.98 -2.95 -3.09
CA PRO A 117 8.61 -1.64 -2.62
C PRO A 117 8.53 -0.67 -3.80
N ALA A 118 7.57 0.25 -3.75
CA ALA A 118 7.34 1.24 -4.77
C ALA A 118 7.22 2.64 -4.16
N LEU A 119 8.14 3.52 -4.53
CA LEU A 119 8.18 4.91 -4.10
C LEU A 119 7.11 5.72 -4.84
N ILE A 120 6.31 6.48 -4.10
CA ILE A 120 5.16 7.20 -4.64
C ILE A 120 4.96 8.53 -3.91
N ASN A 121 4.39 9.50 -4.61
CA ASN A 121 3.84 10.71 -4.02
C ASN A 121 2.31 10.61 -4.00
N PRO A 122 1.69 10.32 -2.84
CA PRO A 122 0.27 10.58 -2.66
C PRO A 122 -0.01 12.06 -2.92
N TYR A 123 -1.25 12.39 -3.28
CA TYR A 123 -1.78 13.74 -3.55
C TYR A 123 -1.72 14.25 -5.01
N PRO A 124 -2.77 14.97 -5.46
CA PRO A 124 -2.90 15.45 -6.84
C PRO A 124 -1.90 16.50 -7.28
N TYR A 125 -1.24 17.18 -6.34
CA TYR A 125 -0.37 18.33 -6.61
C TYR A 125 1.12 17.99 -6.54
N TRP A 126 1.50 16.71 -6.45
CA TRP A 126 2.91 16.31 -6.43
C TRP A 126 3.17 15.17 -7.41
N THR A 127 3.17 15.51 -8.70
CA THR A 127 3.54 14.58 -9.77
C THR A 127 5.04 14.56 -9.97
N ILE A 128 5.61 13.35 -10.08
CA ILE A 128 7.03 13.19 -10.34
C ILE A 128 7.37 13.45 -11.81
N ASP A 129 8.35 14.32 -12.06
CA ASP A 129 8.93 14.47 -13.39
C ASP A 129 9.91 13.32 -13.65
N ARG A 130 9.47 12.34 -14.43
CA ARG A 130 10.26 11.15 -14.77
C ARG A 130 11.49 11.47 -15.62
N LYS A 131 11.63 12.68 -16.16
CA LYS A 131 12.85 13.13 -16.85
C LYS A 131 13.92 13.66 -15.89
N PHE A 132 13.56 13.83 -14.62
CA PHE A 132 14.40 14.44 -13.61
C PHE A 132 14.60 13.48 -12.43
N PRO A 133 15.71 12.72 -12.40
CA PRO A 133 15.97 11.75 -11.32
C PRO A 133 16.10 12.47 -9.97
N THR A 134 15.25 12.08 -9.02
CA THR A 134 15.20 12.67 -7.68
C THR A 134 14.72 11.63 -6.67
N PRO A 135 15.27 11.61 -5.44
CA PRO A 135 14.74 10.78 -4.37
C PRO A 135 13.54 11.45 -3.69
N HIS A 136 12.89 12.46 -4.28
CA HIS A 136 11.79 13.21 -3.64
C HIS A 136 10.47 12.44 -3.76
N PHE A 137 10.28 11.47 -2.88
CA PHE A 137 9.03 10.78 -2.64
C PHE A 137 8.51 11.09 -1.23
N SER A 138 7.23 10.86 -0.96
CA SER A 138 6.65 11.06 0.37
C SER A 138 6.03 9.80 0.96
N HIS A 139 5.99 8.70 0.20
CA HIS A 139 5.37 7.45 0.63
C HIS A 139 6.00 6.23 -0.05
N LEU A 140 5.79 5.07 0.58
CA LEU A 140 6.22 3.77 0.09
C LEU A 140 5.03 2.81 0.14
N ILE A 141 4.75 2.11 -0.97
CA ILE A 141 3.70 1.10 -1.08
C ILE A 141 4.25 -0.19 -1.67
N VAL A 142 3.42 -1.23 -1.81
CA VAL A 142 3.84 -2.55 -2.31
C VAL A 142 3.29 -2.82 -3.71
N TYR A 143 4.19 -3.22 -4.61
CA TYR A 143 3.89 -3.73 -5.94
C TYR A 143 4.07 -5.24 -5.99
N ILE A 144 3.04 -5.97 -6.43
CA ILE A 144 3.04 -7.44 -6.49
C ILE A 144 2.71 -7.89 -7.92
N PRO A 145 3.72 -8.24 -8.72
CA PRO A 145 3.51 -8.78 -10.06
C PRO A 145 3.17 -10.28 -10.01
N THR A 146 1.97 -10.65 -10.47
CA THR A 146 1.56 -12.05 -10.68
C THR A 146 1.41 -12.35 -12.17
N ASP A 147 1.23 -13.62 -12.52
CA ASP A 147 1.03 -14.06 -13.92
C ASP A 147 -0.27 -13.54 -14.55
N GLN A 148 -1.26 -13.21 -13.71
CA GLN A 148 -2.60 -12.82 -14.15
C GLN A 148 -2.80 -11.31 -14.16
N LYS A 149 -2.34 -10.63 -13.10
CA LYS A 149 -2.44 -9.18 -12.93
C LYS A 149 -1.41 -8.64 -11.93
N GLU A 150 -1.34 -7.32 -11.84
CA GLU A 150 -0.53 -6.63 -10.85
C GLU A 150 -1.41 -6.19 -9.67
N TYR A 151 -0.88 -6.27 -8.45
CA TYR A 151 -1.53 -5.69 -7.26
C TYR A 151 -0.70 -4.53 -6.74
N TRP A 152 -1.43 -3.54 -6.24
CA TRP A 152 -0.88 -2.35 -5.60
C TRP A 152 -1.55 -2.21 -4.25
N LEU A 153 -0.78 -2.42 -3.19
CA LEU A 153 -1.30 -2.43 -1.83
C LEU A 153 -0.58 -1.36 -1.00
N ASP A 154 -1.37 -0.59 -0.25
CA ASP A 154 -0.86 0.39 0.71
C ASP A 154 -1.13 -0.12 2.13
N THR A 155 -0.07 -0.53 2.81
CA THR A 155 -0.13 -1.08 4.17
C THR A 155 -0.40 -0.03 5.26
N THR A 156 -0.30 1.26 4.92
CA THR A 156 -0.53 2.37 5.85
C THR A 156 -2.00 2.73 6.01
N SER A 157 -2.85 2.33 5.07
CA SER A 157 -4.29 2.45 5.26
C SER A 157 -4.82 1.24 6.02
N ASP A 158 -5.30 1.47 7.23
CA ASP A 158 -5.95 0.48 8.09
C ASP A 158 -7.40 0.17 7.65
N VAL A 159 -7.95 0.95 6.71
CA VAL A 159 -9.36 0.85 6.27
C VAL A 159 -9.51 0.51 4.78
N THR A 160 -8.44 0.52 3.99
CA THR A 160 -8.56 0.20 2.56
C THR A 160 -8.80 -1.30 2.41
N PRO A 161 -9.95 -1.74 1.84
CA PRO A 161 -10.22 -3.16 1.68
C PRO A 161 -9.34 -3.77 0.59
N PHE A 162 -8.78 -4.95 0.82
CA PHE A 162 -8.10 -5.71 -0.24
C PHE A 162 -9.04 -6.00 -1.43
N PRO A 163 -8.57 -5.99 -2.69
CA PRO A 163 -7.26 -5.58 -3.18
C PRO A 163 -7.24 -4.11 -3.65
N ASN A 164 -8.07 -3.24 -3.06
CA ASN A 164 -8.15 -1.85 -3.48
C ASN A 164 -6.90 -1.07 -3.08
N LEU A 165 -6.62 -0.01 -3.83
CA LEU A 165 -5.57 0.95 -3.51
C LEU A 165 -6.20 2.22 -2.95
N TYR A 166 -5.60 2.79 -1.90
CA TYR A 166 -6.08 4.04 -1.30
C TYR A 166 -6.17 5.17 -2.33
N TYR A 167 -7.24 5.97 -2.29
CA TYR A 167 -7.60 6.89 -3.38
C TYR A 167 -6.49 7.91 -3.74
N SER A 168 -5.68 8.34 -2.76
CA SER A 168 -4.60 9.30 -3.00
C SER A 168 -3.46 8.73 -3.84
N ASN A 169 -3.30 7.40 -3.82
CA ASN A 169 -2.27 6.65 -4.55
C ASN A 169 -2.74 6.16 -5.92
N GLN A 170 -4.03 6.28 -6.26
CA GLN A 170 -4.57 5.83 -7.55
C GLN A 170 -4.20 6.74 -8.71
N GLY A 171 -3.94 6.16 -9.89
CA GLY A 171 -3.60 6.89 -11.12
C GLY A 171 -2.26 7.65 -11.09
N ARG A 172 -1.38 7.31 -10.15
CA ARG A 172 -0.07 7.95 -9.90
C ARG A 172 1.05 7.21 -10.60
N TRP A 173 2.16 7.91 -10.83
CA TRP A 173 3.42 7.25 -11.18
C TRP A 173 4.13 6.82 -9.89
N ALA A 174 4.44 5.53 -9.80
CA ALA A 174 5.23 4.95 -8.72
C ALA A 174 6.52 4.36 -9.29
N PHE A 175 7.64 4.54 -8.60
CA PHE A 175 8.93 3.98 -8.96
C PHE A 175 9.15 2.68 -8.19
N VAL A 176 9.02 1.54 -8.88
CA VAL A 176 9.24 0.19 -8.32
C VAL A 176 10.74 -0.04 -8.18
N ILE A 177 11.18 -0.42 -6.99
CA ILE A 177 12.56 -0.74 -6.67
C ILE A 177 12.71 -2.26 -6.81
N ASP A 178 13.57 -2.70 -7.73
CA ASP A 178 13.81 -4.12 -8.01
C ASP A 178 15.29 -4.52 -7.90
N GLY A 179 16.17 -3.55 -7.61
CA GLY A 179 17.62 -3.74 -7.55
C GLY A 179 18.26 -4.03 -8.91
N LYS A 180 17.52 -3.80 -10.00
CA LYS A 180 17.92 -4.07 -11.39
C LYS A 180 17.63 -2.87 -12.31
N GLY A 181 17.65 -1.66 -11.75
CA GLY A 181 17.46 -0.39 -12.44
C GLY A 181 16.13 0.28 -12.09
N GLY A 182 15.17 -0.46 -11.52
CA GLY A 182 13.87 0.06 -11.14
C GLY A 182 13.06 0.60 -12.32
N LYS A 183 11.73 0.71 -12.15
CA LYS A 183 10.85 1.18 -13.23
C LYS A 183 9.67 1.98 -12.72
N PHE A 184 9.27 2.96 -13.52
CA PHE A 184 8.00 3.64 -13.31
C PHE A 184 6.84 2.79 -13.81
N HIS A 185 5.90 2.54 -12.91
CA HIS A 185 4.59 1.98 -13.23
C HIS A 185 3.51 2.99 -12.87
N LYS A 186 2.39 2.95 -13.60
CA LYS A 186 1.23 3.77 -13.26
C LYS A 186 0.29 2.93 -12.40
N THR A 187 -0.03 3.40 -11.20
CA THR A 187 -0.98 2.72 -10.32
C THR A 187 -2.38 2.71 -10.93
N PRO A 188 -3.20 1.69 -10.63
CA PRO A 188 -4.55 1.61 -11.17
C PRO A 188 -5.39 2.80 -10.69
N LEU A 189 -6.34 3.20 -11.52
CA LEU A 189 -7.40 4.12 -11.18
C LEU A 189 -8.70 3.32 -11.22
N ALA A 190 -9.31 3.11 -10.06
CA ALA A 190 -10.55 2.37 -9.96
C ALA A 190 -11.66 3.13 -10.69
N LYS A 191 -12.52 2.39 -11.39
CA LYS A 191 -13.63 3.02 -12.11
C LYS A 191 -14.74 3.39 -11.13
N ALA A 192 -15.59 4.33 -11.53
CA ALA A 192 -16.72 4.75 -10.69
C ALA A 192 -17.67 3.58 -10.40
N GLU A 193 -17.87 2.68 -11.37
CA GLU A 193 -18.77 1.52 -11.25
C GLU A 193 -18.23 0.44 -10.28
N GLU A 194 -16.94 0.49 -9.97
CA GLU A 194 -16.26 -0.42 -9.04
C GLU A 194 -16.35 0.10 -7.59
N ASN A 195 -16.78 1.35 -7.36
CA ASN A 195 -16.88 1.98 -6.04
C ASN A 195 -18.30 2.49 -5.79
N LEU A 196 -19.17 1.63 -5.24
CA LEU A 196 -20.60 1.91 -5.16
C LEU A 196 -21.17 1.58 -3.77
N VAL A 197 -22.10 2.41 -3.31
CA VAL A 197 -23.03 2.10 -2.23
C VAL A 197 -24.45 2.17 -2.79
N ILE A 198 -25.16 1.05 -2.79
CA ILE A 198 -26.60 1.01 -3.11
C ILE A 198 -27.35 0.88 -1.79
N SER A 199 -28.28 1.80 -1.54
CA SER A 199 -29.22 1.74 -0.43
C SER A 199 -30.62 1.51 -0.97
N GLU A 200 -31.21 0.36 -0.63
CA GLU A 200 -32.62 0.03 -0.89
C GLU A 200 -33.38 0.19 0.42
N ILE A 201 -34.32 1.14 0.49
CA ILE A 201 -35.12 1.43 1.70
C ILE A 201 -36.58 1.08 1.44
N ASN A 202 -37.09 0.08 2.16
CA ASN A 202 -38.50 -0.30 2.18
C ASN A 202 -39.16 0.29 3.42
N SER A 203 -40.11 1.21 3.25
CA SER A 203 -40.87 1.81 4.35
C SER A 203 -42.34 1.43 4.27
N LEU A 204 -42.91 0.96 5.37
CA LEU A 204 -44.33 0.68 5.56
C LEU A 204 -44.89 1.61 6.64
N ILE A 205 -45.96 2.32 6.31
CA ILE A 205 -46.71 3.17 7.25
C ILE A 205 -48.13 2.60 7.38
N GLU A 206 -48.52 2.21 8.58
CA GLU A 206 -49.85 1.71 8.91
C GLU A 206 -50.42 2.50 10.10
N GLY A 207 -51.21 3.55 9.81
CA GLY A 207 -51.70 4.47 10.83
C GLY A 207 -50.55 5.21 11.52
N THR A 208 -50.35 4.96 12.82
CA THR A 208 -49.20 5.49 13.60
C THR A 208 -48.00 4.55 13.62
N ASN A 209 -48.11 3.35 13.04
CA ASN A 209 -47.01 2.38 13.00
C ASN A 209 -46.12 2.67 11.79
N TYR A 210 -44.82 2.67 12.04
CA TYR A 210 -43.78 2.85 11.03
C TYR A 210 -42.81 1.68 11.09
N LYS A 211 -42.62 0.99 9.97
CA LYS A 211 -41.59 -0.05 9.80
C LYS A 211 -40.68 0.35 8.65
N ASN A 212 -39.37 0.30 8.88
CA ASN A 212 -38.35 0.55 7.88
C ASN A 212 -37.42 -0.67 7.79
N GLU A 213 -37.09 -1.07 6.57
CA GLU A 213 -36.03 -2.02 6.26
C GLU A 213 -35.07 -1.35 5.27
N MET A 214 -33.78 -1.37 5.59
CA MET A 214 -32.72 -0.82 4.76
C MET A 214 -31.74 -1.93 4.38
N ILE A 215 -31.52 -2.12 3.08
CA ILE A 215 -30.52 -3.03 2.53
C ILE A 215 -29.40 -2.19 1.92
N LEU A 216 -28.19 -2.35 2.44
CA LEU A 216 -26.98 -1.73 1.91
C LEU A 216 -26.17 -2.77 1.12
N LYS A 217 -25.85 -2.47 -0.14
CA LYS A 217 -24.92 -3.25 -0.97
C LYS A 217 -23.73 -2.36 -1.30
N THR A 218 -22.54 -2.76 -0.88
CA THR A 218 -21.31 -1.99 -1.07
C THR A 218 -20.34 -2.71 -2.02
N ARG A 219 -19.49 -1.93 -2.70
CA ARG A 219 -18.39 -2.42 -3.57
C ARG A 219 -17.19 -1.48 -3.53
N GLY A 220 -16.01 -2.04 -3.83
CA GLY A 220 -14.76 -1.28 -3.91
C GLY A 220 -14.38 -0.71 -2.54
N TYR A 221 -14.04 0.58 -2.52
CA TYR A 221 -13.64 1.30 -1.31
C TYR A 221 -14.69 1.26 -0.18
N PHE A 222 -15.98 1.10 -0.51
CA PHE A 222 -17.05 1.05 0.48
C PHE A 222 -17.32 -0.34 1.05
N ASN A 223 -16.61 -1.36 0.56
CA ASN A 223 -16.80 -2.73 1.00
C ASN A 223 -16.08 -2.98 2.33
N ASP A 224 -16.67 -2.49 3.43
CA ASP A 224 -16.16 -2.68 4.80
C ASP A 224 -16.62 -4.02 5.39
N THR A 225 -16.37 -5.12 4.69
CA THR A 225 -16.85 -6.46 5.11
C THR A 225 -15.90 -7.19 6.05
N ASN A 226 -14.71 -6.65 6.33
CA ASN A 226 -13.66 -7.41 7.02
C ASN A 226 -13.21 -6.83 8.38
N LYS A 227 -13.78 -5.73 8.87
CA LYS A 227 -13.58 -5.34 10.27
C LYS A 227 -14.69 -5.94 11.14
N PRO A 228 -14.39 -6.84 12.10
CA PRO A 228 -15.31 -6.99 13.21
C PRO A 228 -15.43 -5.60 13.84
N LEU A 229 -16.62 -5.03 13.80
CA LEU A 229 -16.97 -3.85 14.59
C LEU A 229 -16.78 -4.26 16.05
N VAL A 230 -15.71 -3.75 16.68
CA VAL A 230 -15.51 -3.83 18.12
C VAL A 230 -16.55 -2.97 18.82
#